data_AF-A0A803Q1U6-F1
#
_entry.id   AF-A0A803Q1U6-F1
#
_cell.length_a   1.000
_cell.length_b   1.000
_cell.length_c   1.000
_cell.angle_alpha   90.00
_cell.angle_beta   90.00
_cell.angle_gamma   90.00
#
_symmetry.space_group_name_H-M   'P 1'
#
loop_
_entity.id
_entity.type
_entity.pdbx_description
1 polymer ?
#
loop_
_entity_poly.entity_id
_entity_poly.type
_entity_poly.pdbx_seq_one_letter_code
_entity_poly.pdbx_strand_id
1 'polypeptide(L)'
;MGAYIINPVMDKNQLSISINSSNPNDRGQVSSTRVRRALAVGDMKYVSELLGRRHRLILKAKNQEVFTYNKHKLSAPKSCLLNLAPKEGFYENCYLIVGEKLVPCRVVIDTAQIHIEMDDIGTSNYFGTEDLKLLRIEFGNSQS
;
A
#
# COMPACT_ATOMS: atom_id res chain seq x y z
N MET A 1 22.86 24.28 -35.35
CA MET A 1 22.48 23.49 -34.16
C MET A 1 21.00 23.73 -33.90
N GLY A 2 20.12 22.83 -34.36
CA GLY A 2 18.68 22.97 -34.20
C GLY A 2 18.19 22.19 -32.99
N ALA A 3 17.46 22.84 -32.09
CA ALA A 3 16.80 22.16 -30.97
C ALA A 3 15.52 21.48 -31.49
N TYR A 4 15.40 20.19 -31.24
CA TYR A 4 14.18 19.44 -31.54
C TYR A 4 13.31 19.41 -30.28
N ILE A 5 12.11 19.97 -30.39
CA ILE A 5 11.09 19.88 -29.33
C ILE A 5 10.44 18.50 -29.48
N ILE A 6 10.66 17.63 -28.50
CA ILE A 6 10.01 16.33 -28.41
C ILE A 6 8.55 16.58 -28.01
N ASN A 7 7.61 16.08 -28.81
CA ASN A 7 6.18 16.23 -28.55
C ASN A 7 5.83 15.64 -27.17
N PRO A 8 5.04 16.34 -26.33
CA PRO A 8 4.66 15.83 -25.03
C PRO A 8 3.75 14.60 -25.19
N VAL A 9 4.19 13.48 -24.63
CA VAL A 9 3.42 12.23 -24.49
C VAL A 9 2.45 12.43 -23.32
N MET A 10 1.42 13.23 -23.52
CA MET A 10 0.27 13.28 -22.61
C MET A 10 -0.82 12.35 -23.16
N ASP A 11 -1.27 11.43 -22.32
CA ASP A 11 -2.48 10.64 -22.58
C ASP A 11 -3.61 11.60 -22.95
N LYS A 12 -4.22 11.39 -24.12
CA LYS A 12 -5.51 11.97 -24.46
C LYS A 12 -6.54 11.34 -23.54
N ASN A 13 -6.63 11.86 -22.32
CA ASN A 13 -7.62 11.45 -21.34
C ASN A 13 -8.97 12.05 -21.77
N GLN A 14 -9.51 11.55 -22.89
CA GLN A 14 -10.95 11.55 -23.08
C GLN A 14 -11.50 10.68 -21.94
N LEU A 15 -12.38 11.28 -21.16
CA LEU A 15 -13.14 10.67 -20.07
C LEU A 15 -14.11 9.60 -20.62
N SER A 16 -13.58 8.58 -21.29
CA SER A 16 -14.32 7.37 -21.63
C SER A 16 -13.84 6.29 -20.68
N ILE A 17 -14.67 6.01 -19.69
CA ILE A 17 -14.66 4.79 -18.89
C ILE A 17 -14.72 3.63 -19.89
N SER A 18 -13.57 3.10 -20.30
CA SER A 18 -13.47 1.79 -20.93
C SER A 18 -12.52 0.95 -20.08
N ILE A 19 -13.14 0.26 -19.13
CA ILE A 19 -12.58 -0.94 -18.54
C ILE A 19 -12.55 -1.93 -19.72
N ASN A 20 -11.40 -2.01 -20.40
CA ASN A 20 -10.96 -3.05 -21.36
C ASN A 20 -10.19 -2.41 -22.52
N SER A 21 -8.96 -1.98 -22.25
CA SER A 21 -7.91 -2.10 -23.27
C SER A 21 -6.62 -2.47 -22.56
N SER A 22 -6.48 -3.76 -22.26
CA SER A 22 -5.20 -4.39 -21.98
C SER A 22 -4.37 -4.33 -23.26
N ASN A 23 -3.84 -3.14 -23.61
CA ASN A 23 -2.96 -3.00 -24.75
C ASN A 23 -1.64 -3.72 -24.42
N PRO A 24 -1.28 -4.79 -25.15
CA PRO A 24 -0.08 -5.58 -24.86
C PRO A 24 1.22 -4.78 -25.10
N ASN A 25 1.13 -3.65 -25.81
CA ASN A 25 2.24 -2.75 -26.11
C ASN A 25 2.60 -1.80 -24.95
N ASP A 26 1.78 -1.73 -23.90
CA ASP A 26 1.98 -0.85 -22.74
C ASP A 26 2.77 -1.56 -21.60
N ARG A 27 3.38 -2.71 -21.88
CA ARG A 27 4.20 -3.45 -20.91
C ARG A 27 5.55 -2.80 -20.60
N GLY A 28 5.98 -1.80 -21.39
CA GLY A 28 7.30 -1.19 -21.25
C GLY A 28 7.37 0.03 -20.33
N GLN A 29 6.26 0.76 -20.11
CA GLN A 29 6.28 2.01 -19.36
C GLN A 29 5.44 1.94 -18.08
N VAL A 30 6.11 1.91 -16.94
CA VAL A 30 5.46 2.07 -15.63
C VAL A 30 5.16 3.55 -15.42
N SER A 31 3.88 3.93 -15.50
CA SER A 31 3.45 5.28 -15.16
C SER A 31 2.87 5.33 -13.75
N SER A 32 3.15 6.42 -13.02
CA SER A 32 2.57 6.66 -11.69
C SER A 32 1.04 6.64 -11.71
N THR A 33 0.43 7.05 -12.83
CA THR A 33 -1.02 7.01 -13.03
C THR A 33 -1.56 5.58 -12.97
N ARG A 34 -0.89 4.62 -13.62
CA ARG A 34 -1.29 3.20 -13.60
C ARG A 34 -1.20 2.60 -12.21
N VAL A 35 -0.12 2.89 -11.46
CA VAL A 35 0.03 2.44 -10.07
C VAL A 35 -1.09 3.00 -9.19
N ARG A 36 -1.40 4.30 -9.31
CA ARG A 36 -2.49 4.92 -8.54
C ARG A 36 -3.85 4.30 -8.88
N ARG A 37 -4.13 4.02 -10.16
CA ARG A 37 -5.37 3.35 -10.59
C ARG A 37 -5.46 1.94 -10.02
N ALA A 38 -4.37 1.17 -10.06
CA ALA A 38 -4.32 -0.18 -9.50
C ALA A 38 -4.54 -0.18 -7.96
N LEU A 39 -3.92 0.77 -7.24
CA LEU A 39 -4.18 0.98 -5.82
C LEU A 39 -5.64 1.37 -5.53
N ALA A 40 -6.23 2.24 -6.36
CA ALA A 40 -7.62 2.69 -6.19
C ALA A 40 -8.65 1.56 -6.38
N VAL A 41 -8.32 0.52 -7.14
CA VAL A 41 -9.16 -0.69 -7.26
C VAL A 41 -8.79 -1.77 -6.25
N GLY A 42 -7.62 -1.68 -5.58
CA GLY A 42 -7.15 -2.64 -4.59
C GLY A 42 -6.41 -3.85 -5.17
N ASP A 43 -5.99 -3.80 -6.44
CA ASP A 43 -5.30 -4.92 -7.11
C ASP A 43 -3.82 -4.96 -6.73
N MET A 44 -3.52 -5.59 -5.59
CA MET A 44 -2.17 -5.62 -5.04
C MET A 44 -1.19 -6.47 -5.85
N LYS A 45 -1.69 -7.44 -6.62
CA LYS A 45 -0.88 -8.23 -7.52
C LYS A 45 -0.38 -7.35 -8.67
N TYR A 46 -1.29 -6.66 -9.35
CA TYR A 46 -0.92 -5.77 -10.45
C TYR A 46 -0.10 -4.57 -9.98
N VAL A 47 -0.39 -4.02 -8.80
CA VAL A 47 0.49 -3.00 -8.17
C VAL A 47 1.91 -3.53 -8.02
N SER A 48 2.08 -4.76 -7.55
CA SER A 48 3.40 -5.35 -7.34
C SER A 48 4.13 -5.62 -8.66
N GLU A 49 3.41 -6.05 -9.70
CA GLU A 49 3.92 -6.21 -11.06
C GLU A 49 4.40 -4.86 -11.64
N LEU A 50 3.58 -3.81 -11.50
CA LEU A 50 3.92 -2.46 -11.96
C LEU A 50 5.13 -1.87 -11.21
N LEU A 51 5.24 -2.09 -9.90
CA LEU A 51 6.33 -1.58 -9.09
C LEU A 51 7.62 -2.41 -9.21
N GLY A 52 7.54 -3.64 -9.72
CA GLY A 52 8.62 -4.63 -9.66
C GLY A 52 8.96 -5.12 -8.24
N ARG A 53 8.10 -4.82 -7.27
CA ARG A 53 8.24 -5.16 -5.84
C ARG A 53 6.90 -5.05 -5.13
N ARG A 54 6.77 -5.66 -3.95
CA ARG A 54 5.57 -5.51 -3.10
C ARG A 54 5.33 -4.06 -2.72
N HIS A 55 4.06 -3.66 -2.69
CA HIS A 55 3.67 -2.35 -2.16
C HIS A 55 3.92 -2.33 -0.66
N ARG A 56 4.58 -1.27 -0.19
CA ARG A 56 4.88 -1.05 1.21
C ARG A 56 4.13 0.17 1.69
N LEU A 57 3.16 -0.02 2.58
CA LEU A 57 2.44 1.05 3.24
C LEU A 57 3.21 1.47 4.49
N ILE A 58 3.39 2.77 4.66
CA ILE A 58 4.18 3.33 5.77
C ILE A 58 3.27 4.23 6.58
N LEU A 59 3.19 3.97 7.89
CA LEU A 59 2.44 4.77 8.84
C LEU A 59 3.39 5.34 9.87
N LYS A 60 3.27 6.64 10.14
CA LYS A 60 4.03 7.30 11.21
C LYS A 60 3.07 7.99 12.15
N ALA A 61 3.16 7.65 13.44
CA ALA A 61 2.45 8.33 14.50
C ALA A 61 2.81 9.82 14.51
N LYS A 62 1.81 10.69 14.61
CA LYS A 62 2.00 12.14 14.77
C LYS A 62 1.75 12.51 16.22
N ASN A 63 2.70 13.19 16.87
CA ASN A 63 2.55 13.74 18.23
C ASN A 63 2.09 12.69 19.27
N GLN A 64 0.96 12.92 19.96
CA GLN A 64 0.33 12.06 20.96
C GLN A 64 -0.55 10.94 20.36
N GLU A 65 -0.73 10.86 19.03
CA GLU A 65 -1.47 9.77 18.39
C GLU A 65 -0.66 8.47 18.51
N VAL A 66 -0.92 7.71 19.57
CA VAL A 66 -0.35 6.37 19.77
C VAL A 66 -1.20 5.37 18.99
N PHE A 67 -0.56 4.48 18.25
CA PHE A 67 -1.27 3.35 17.67
C PHE A 67 -1.91 2.53 18.78
N THR A 68 -3.23 2.33 18.69
CA THR A 68 -3.95 1.61 19.73
C THR A 68 -3.73 0.13 19.53
N TYR A 69 -3.04 -0.49 20.48
CA TYR A 69 -2.78 -1.91 20.50
C TYR A 69 -3.71 -2.59 21.52
N ASN A 70 -4.50 -3.56 21.06
CA ASN A 70 -5.35 -4.39 21.90
C ASN A 70 -5.12 -5.87 21.54
N LYS A 71 -4.41 -6.60 22.40
CA LYS A 71 -4.08 -8.03 22.30
C LYS A 71 -3.38 -8.43 20.99
N HIS A 72 -4.12 -8.53 19.89
CA HIS A 72 -3.65 -8.96 18.57
C HIS A 72 -4.00 -7.96 17.46
N LYS A 73 -4.65 -6.85 17.82
CA LYS A 73 -5.12 -5.83 16.90
C LYS A 73 -4.41 -4.52 17.15
N LEU A 74 -3.71 -4.03 16.15
CA LEU A 74 -3.09 -2.71 16.11
C LEU A 74 -3.90 -1.82 15.18
N SER A 75 -4.35 -0.67 15.67
CA SER A 75 -5.14 0.28 14.86
C SER A 75 -4.45 1.63 14.78
N ALA A 76 -4.47 2.20 13.58
CA ALA A 76 -3.87 3.48 13.26
C ALA A 76 -4.82 4.32 12.42
N PRO A 77 -4.94 5.64 12.66
CA PRO A 77 -5.73 6.49 11.79
C PRO A 77 -5.06 6.67 10.43
N LYS A 78 -5.85 6.83 9.36
CA LYS A 78 -5.32 7.11 8.01
C LYS A 78 -4.51 8.40 7.94
N SER A 79 -4.70 9.34 8.88
CA SER A 79 -3.89 10.56 9.03
C SER A 79 -2.39 10.28 9.24
N CYS A 80 -2.03 9.07 9.71
CA CYS A 80 -0.66 8.60 9.89
C CYS A 80 -0.01 8.09 8.60
N LEU A 81 -0.75 7.89 7.51
CA LEU A 81 -0.20 7.40 6.24
C LEU A 81 0.84 8.37 5.67
N LEU A 82 1.99 7.84 5.25
CA LEU A 82 3.02 8.59 4.54
C LEU A 82 2.98 8.38 3.03
N ASN A 83 2.21 7.41 2.55
CA ASN A 83 2.01 7.12 1.13
C ASN A 83 0.59 6.63 0.84
N LEU A 84 0.28 6.48 -0.46
CA LEU A 84 -1.05 6.11 -0.91
C LEU A 84 -1.39 4.68 -0.48
N ALA A 85 -2.44 4.54 0.33
CA ALA A 85 -3.04 3.26 0.67
C ALA A 85 -3.81 2.68 -0.53
N PRO A 86 -3.93 1.34 -0.62
CA PRO A 86 -4.86 0.74 -1.56
C PRO A 86 -6.31 1.00 -1.12
N LYS A 87 -7.26 0.59 -1.96
CA LYS A 87 -8.69 0.70 -1.71
C LYS A 87 -9.07 0.15 -0.33
N GLU A 88 -10.11 0.72 0.25
CA GLU A 88 -10.77 0.15 1.43
C GLU A 88 -11.16 -1.32 1.18
N GLY A 89 -10.97 -2.14 2.21
CA GLY A 89 -11.16 -3.57 2.10
C GLY A 89 -10.24 -4.37 3.02
N PHE A 90 -10.26 -5.68 2.82
CA PHE A 90 -9.59 -6.67 3.63
C PHE A 90 -8.47 -7.35 2.83
N TYR A 91 -7.29 -7.44 3.43
CA TYR A 91 -6.07 -7.96 2.81
C TYR A 91 -5.44 -9.02 3.72
N GLU A 92 -5.56 -10.29 3.36
CA GLU A 92 -5.15 -11.43 4.20
C GLU A 92 -3.63 -11.70 4.18
N ASN A 93 -2.99 -11.56 3.02
CA ASN A 93 -1.59 -11.93 2.84
C ASN A 93 -0.67 -10.73 3.05
N CYS A 94 -0.66 -10.14 4.24
CA CYS A 94 0.19 -9.01 4.56
C CYS A 94 1.33 -9.41 5.50
N TYR A 95 2.36 -8.56 5.56
CA TYR A 95 3.48 -8.72 6.47
C TYR A 95 3.78 -7.39 7.15
N LEU A 96 3.76 -7.35 8.47
CA LEU A 96 4.29 -6.24 9.23
C LEU A 96 5.81 -6.41 9.37
N ILE A 97 6.56 -5.36 9.05
CA ILE A 97 8.00 -5.29 9.30
C ILE A 97 8.23 -4.70 10.69
N VAL A 98 8.80 -5.48 11.59
CA VAL A 98 9.23 -5.04 12.93
C VAL A 98 10.72 -5.31 13.08
N GLY A 99 11.53 -4.25 13.12
CA GLY A 99 13.00 -4.36 13.02
C GLY A 99 13.40 -5.09 11.73
N GLU A 100 14.08 -6.23 11.88
CA GLU A 100 14.50 -7.10 10.76
C GLU A 100 13.53 -8.27 10.50
N LYS A 101 12.45 -8.39 11.29
CA LYS A 101 11.50 -9.52 11.20
C LYS A 101 10.26 -9.15 10.38
N LEU A 102 9.76 -10.12 9.62
CA LEU A 102 8.49 -10.08 8.91
C LEU A 102 7.47 -10.91 9.69
N VAL A 103 6.42 -10.26 10.19
CA VAL A 103 5.33 -10.89 10.93
C VAL A 103 4.12 -11.00 10.01
N PRO A 104 3.62 -12.21 9.70
CA PRO A 104 2.37 -12.38 8.94
C PRO A 104 1.22 -11.66 9.64
N CYS A 105 0.41 -10.93 8.88
CA CYS A 105 -0.72 -10.20 9.41
C CYS A 105 -1.83 -10.06 8.36
N ARG A 106 -3.01 -9.69 8.85
CA ARG A 106 -4.16 -9.30 8.05
C ARG A 106 -4.38 -7.80 8.22
N VAL A 107 -4.76 -7.13 7.14
CA VAL A 107 -4.96 -5.68 7.15
C VAL A 107 -6.38 -5.36 6.73
N VAL A 108 -7.09 -4.60 7.55
CA VAL A 108 -8.40 -4.05 7.23
C VAL A 108 -8.25 -2.54 7.08
N ILE A 109 -8.64 -2.01 5.92
CA ILE A 109 -8.63 -0.58 5.65
C ILE A 109 -10.08 -0.11 5.59
N ASP A 110 -10.48 0.62 6.62
CA ASP A 110 -11.80 1.22 6.72
C ASP A 110 -11.75 2.70 6.30
N THR A 111 -12.85 3.43 6.39
CA THR A 111 -12.90 4.84 5.96
C THR A 111 -11.92 5.74 6.70
N ALA A 112 -11.77 5.55 8.02
CA ALA A 112 -10.95 6.40 8.88
C ALA A 112 -9.66 5.74 9.39
N GLN A 113 -9.62 4.42 9.47
CA GLN A 113 -8.57 3.69 10.18
C GLN A 113 -8.01 2.52 9.37
N ILE A 114 -6.82 2.10 9.76
CA ILE A 114 -6.13 0.91 9.29
C ILE A 114 -5.95 0.01 10.50
N HIS A 115 -6.49 -1.19 10.40
CA HIS A 115 -6.41 -2.22 11.41
C HIS A 115 -5.48 -3.34 10.95
N ILE A 116 -4.58 -3.76 11.81
CA ILE A 116 -3.61 -4.82 11.57
C ILE A 116 -3.88 -5.90 12.60
N GLU A 117 -4.23 -7.08 12.14
CA GLU A 117 -4.47 -8.26 12.97
C GLU A 117 -3.31 -9.24 12.80
N MET A 118 -2.76 -9.71 13.91
CA MET A 118 -1.61 -10.62 13.94
C MET A 118 -2.00 -11.92 14.64
N ASP A 119 -1.32 -13.02 14.31
CA ASP A 119 -1.51 -14.26 15.06
C ASP A 119 -0.83 -14.16 16.45
N ASP A 120 -1.48 -14.77 17.45
CA ASP A 120 -1.28 -14.67 18.91
C ASP A 120 0.15 -14.93 19.44
N ILE A 121 1.06 -15.40 18.58
CA ILE A 121 2.39 -15.88 18.97
C ILE A 121 3.37 -14.70 19.14
N GLY A 122 3.32 -14.09 20.32
CA GLY A 122 4.41 -13.24 20.85
C GLY A 122 4.28 -11.73 20.62
N THR A 123 3.10 -11.24 20.25
CA THR A 123 2.83 -9.85 19.84
C THR A 123 3.21 -8.78 20.88
N SER A 124 3.22 -9.10 22.18
CA SER A 124 3.58 -8.15 23.25
C SER A 124 5.07 -7.76 23.28
N ASN A 125 5.97 -8.59 22.74
CA ASN A 125 7.41 -8.36 22.81
C ASN A 125 7.96 -7.57 21.60
N TYR A 126 7.13 -7.36 20.57
CA TYR A 126 7.55 -6.70 19.32
C TYR A 126 7.42 -5.18 19.37
N PHE A 127 6.62 -4.66 20.29
CA PHE A 127 6.29 -3.24 20.36
C PHE A 127 6.93 -2.59 21.57
N GLY A 128 8.22 -2.26 21.44
CA GLY A 128 8.86 -1.27 22.31
C GLY A 128 8.17 0.09 22.18
N THR A 129 8.24 0.92 23.22
CA THR A 129 7.60 2.25 23.27
C THR A 129 8.05 3.19 22.15
N GLU A 130 9.19 2.95 21.52
CA GLU A 130 9.70 3.75 20.39
C GLU A 130 9.39 3.16 19.00
N ASP A 131 9.28 1.83 18.87
CA ASP A 131 8.98 1.15 17.59
C ASP A 131 7.54 1.38 17.13
N LEU A 132 6.64 1.69 18.05
CA LEU A 132 5.26 2.08 17.78
C LEU A 132 5.13 3.45 17.07
N LYS A 133 6.23 4.16 16.76
CA LYS A 133 6.11 5.43 16.03
C LYS A 133 6.11 5.25 14.52
N LEU A 134 6.60 4.12 13.99
CA LEU A 134 6.70 3.87 12.56
C LEU A 134 6.35 2.42 12.22
N LEU A 135 5.24 2.22 11.50
CA LEU A 135 4.83 0.92 10.99
C LEU A 135 5.10 0.83 9.49
N ARG A 136 5.53 -0.34 9.05
CA ARG A 136 5.75 -0.67 7.64
C ARG A 136 5.05 -1.99 7.34
N ILE A 137 4.08 -1.95 6.44
CA ILE A 137 3.27 -3.10 6.07
C ILE A 137 3.54 -3.40 4.60
N GLU A 138 3.87 -4.65 4.29
CA GLU A 138 3.96 -5.13 2.92
C GLU A 138 2.74 -5.93 2.55
N PHE A 139 2.13 -5.58 1.41
CA PHE A 139 1.03 -6.32 0.83
C PHE A 139 1.61 -7.42 -0.04
N GLY A 140 1.30 -8.67 0.28
CA GLY A 140 1.58 -9.81 -0.56
C GLY A 140 0.65 -9.87 -1.76
N ASN A 141 0.94 -10.84 -2.63
CA ASN A 141 0.07 -11.13 -3.77
C ASN A 141 -1.11 -11.93 -3.24
N SER A 142 -2.26 -11.30 -2.98
CA SER A 142 -3.50 -12.03 -2.74
C SER A 142 -3.91 -12.70 -4.05
N GLN A 143 -3.90 -14.04 -4.08
CA GLN A 143 -4.69 -14.81 -5.04
C GLN A 143 -6.14 -14.70 -4.60
N SER A 144 -6.99 -14.23 -5.51
CA SER A 144 -8.39 -14.61 -5.57
C SER A 144 -8.70 -14.93 -7.03
#